data_AF-A0A958DA99-F1
#
_entry.id   AF-A0A958DA99-F1
#
_cell.length_a   1.000
_cell.length_b   1.000
_cell.length_c   1.000
_cell.angle_alpha   90.00
_cell.angle_beta   90.00
_cell.angle_gamma   90.00
#
_symmetry.space_group_name_H-M   'P 1'
#
loop_
_entity.id
_entity.type
_entity.pdbx_description
1 polymer ?
#
loop_
_entity_poly.entity_id
_entity_poly.type
_entity_poly.pdbx_seq_one_letter_code
_entity_poly.pdbx_strand_id
1 'polypeptide(L)'
;MTVFPEDARPNFVIASLHEMWFLANYAVNYRKEDKNIWGPTPGNGILGIGAAILLFSIIDTMGSMFRGNKEFSIPIDRRNVPITKTSQHFYILNSRYFGLGLSKVDLDKIYQSIRSPLVHNSIIPAGVLLDPGEDERLPFNISITTANQKLYIVNVIPLFHLTSSALSAFQNDFKNGVIDLEKSIAYQEIMRKDVPTLFMAHEDGTLRVEIKEWILK
;
A
#
# COMPACT_ATOMS: atom_id res chain seq x y z
N MET A 1 -18.79 -14.06 22.42
CA MET A 1 -17.98 -12.85 22.19
C MET A 1 -16.63 -13.11 22.83
N THR A 2 -15.62 -13.47 22.02
CA THR A 2 -14.31 -13.86 22.54
C THR A 2 -13.54 -12.58 22.85
N VAL A 3 -13.30 -12.32 24.14
CA VAL A 3 -12.42 -11.23 24.58
C VAL A 3 -10.99 -11.70 24.32
N PHE A 4 -10.30 -11.06 23.39
CA PHE A 4 -8.88 -11.31 23.17
C PHE A 4 -8.09 -10.72 24.36
N PRO A 5 -7.13 -11.46 24.95
CA PRO A 5 -6.19 -10.91 25.94
C PRO A 5 -5.53 -9.63 25.43
N GLU A 6 -5.20 -8.68 26.32
CA GLU A 6 -4.50 -7.43 25.95
C GLU A 6 -3.18 -7.67 25.20
N ASP A 7 -2.53 -8.80 25.49
CA ASP A 7 -1.27 -9.28 24.89
C ASP A 7 -1.47 -9.97 23.52
N ALA A 8 -2.73 -10.17 23.14
CA ALA A 8 -3.15 -10.98 22.00
C ALA A 8 -3.98 -10.16 21.01
N ARG A 9 -3.73 -8.85 20.87
CA ARG A 9 -3.98 -8.18 19.58
C ARG A 9 -3.08 -8.91 18.59
N PRO A 10 -3.60 -9.83 17.75
CA PRO A 10 -2.78 -10.36 16.67
C PRO A 10 -2.31 -9.13 15.92
N ASN A 11 -1.06 -9.13 15.55
CA ASN A 11 -0.47 -7.98 14.88
C ASN A 11 -1.08 -7.87 13.48
N PHE A 12 -2.29 -7.31 13.39
CA PHE A 12 -3.15 -7.37 12.23
C PHE A 12 -2.45 -6.76 11.02
N VAL A 13 -1.52 -5.82 11.25
CA VAL A 13 -0.64 -5.28 10.23
C VAL A 13 0.25 -6.37 9.63
N ILE A 14 0.94 -7.18 10.45
CA ILE A 14 1.79 -8.28 9.96
C ILE A 14 0.97 -9.37 9.28
N ALA A 15 -0.18 -9.74 9.86
CA ALA A 15 -1.09 -10.70 9.23
C ALA A 15 -1.61 -10.20 7.87
N SER A 16 -2.04 -8.94 7.79
CA SER A 16 -2.49 -8.29 6.56
C SER A 16 -1.37 -8.18 5.52
N LEU A 17 -0.14 -7.85 5.95
CA LEU A 17 1.03 -7.85 5.06
C LEU A 17 1.32 -9.23 4.48
N HIS A 18 1.17 -10.30 5.26
CA HIS A 18 1.28 -11.68 4.76
C HIS A 18 0.20 -12.01 3.72
N GLU A 19 -1.06 -11.65 3.97
CA GLU A 19 -2.15 -11.89 3.02
C GLU A 19 -1.95 -11.10 1.71
N MET A 20 -1.61 -9.81 1.81
CA MET A 20 -1.32 -8.98 0.64
C MET A 20 -0.13 -9.53 -0.15
N TRP A 21 0.92 -9.98 0.54
CA TRP A 21 2.09 -10.60 -0.10
C TRP A 21 1.74 -11.90 -0.82
N PHE A 22 0.96 -12.78 -0.18
CA PHE A 22 0.48 -14.02 -0.79
C PHE A 22 -0.28 -13.75 -2.10
N LEU A 23 -1.20 -12.78 -2.08
CA LEU A 23 -1.97 -12.38 -3.25
C LEU A 23 -1.09 -11.73 -4.32
N ALA A 24 -0.10 -10.90 -3.93
CA ALA A 24 0.82 -10.27 -4.87
C ALA A 24 1.68 -11.33 -5.58
N ASN A 25 2.19 -12.31 -4.83
CA ASN A 25 2.95 -13.44 -5.37
C ASN A 25 2.11 -14.26 -6.35
N TYR A 26 0.85 -14.55 -6.01
CA TYR A 26 -0.07 -15.20 -6.96
C TYR A 26 -0.25 -14.36 -8.22
N ALA A 27 -0.52 -13.07 -8.09
CA ALA A 27 -0.79 -12.18 -9.22
C ALA A 27 0.40 -12.02 -10.19
N VAL A 28 1.63 -11.99 -9.66
CA VAL A 28 2.88 -11.91 -10.46
C VAL A 28 3.19 -13.23 -11.16
N ASN A 29 2.89 -14.37 -10.53
CA ASN A 29 3.14 -15.69 -11.12
C ASN A 29 2.01 -16.19 -12.01
N TYR A 30 0.84 -15.55 -11.97
CA TYR A 30 -0.28 -15.88 -12.84
C TYR A 30 0.10 -15.75 -14.32
N ARG A 31 -0.47 -16.62 -15.15
CA ARG A 31 -0.33 -16.60 -16.61
C ARG A 31 -1.69 -16.45 -17.25
N LYS A 32 -1.86 -15.38 -18.02
CA LYS A 32 -3.09 -15.03 -18.72
C LYS A 32 -3.28 -15.90 -19.97
N GLU A 33 -3.45 -17.21 -19.79
CA GLU A 33 -3.52 -18.17 -20.89
C GLU A 33 -4.91 -18.27 -21.55
N ASP A 34 -5.97 -17.94 -20.80
CA ASP A 34 -7.35 -18.03 -21.29
C ASP A 34 -7.70 -16.90 -22.28
N LYS A 35 -7.80 -17.24 -23.56
CA LYS A 35 -8.19 -16.33 -24.66
C LYS A 35 -9.57 -15.74 -24.49
N ASN A 36 -10.49 -16.46 -23.87
CA ASN A 36 -11.87 -16.01 -23.70
C ASN A 36 -11.97 -14.90 -22.65
N ILE A 37 -11.05 -14.89 -21.67
CA ILE A 37 -10.99 -13.88 -20.61
C ILE A 37 -10.05 -12.73 -21.00
N TRP A 38 -8.89 -13.05 -21.59
CA TRP A 38 -7.77 -12.10 -21.75
C TRP A 38 -7.60 -11.57 -23.18
N GLY A 39 -8.42 -12.04 -24.12
CA GLY A 39 -8.44 -11.58 -25.51
C GLY A 39 -7.51 -12.37 -26.45
N PRO A 40 -7.32 -11.90 -27.70
CA PRO A 40 -6.74 -12.68 -28.79
C PRO A 40 -5.23 -12.96 -28.64
N THR A 41 -4.53 -12.19 -27.82
CA THR A 41 -3.11 -12.34 -27.51
C THR A 41 -2.91 -12.62 -26.02
N PRO A 42 -3.32 -13.81 -25.52
CA PRO A 42 -2.93 -14.26 -24.20
C PRO A 42 -1.42 -14.52 -24.23
N GLY A 43 -0.63 -13.49 -23.93
CA GLY A 43 0.81 -13.68 -23.72
C GLY A 43 1.06 -14.43 -22.41
N ASN A 44 2.34 -14.62 -22.09
CA ASN A 44 2.83 -14.91 -20.73
C ASN A 44 2.62 -13.71 -19.78
N GLY A 45 1.55 -12.93 -19.97
CA GLY A 45 1.22 -11.76 -19.19
C GLY A 45 0.73 -12.12 -17.79
N ILE A 46 0.99 -11.21 -16.85
CA ILE A 46 0.64 -11.35 -15.43
C ILE A 46 -0.62 -10.56 -15.08
N LEU A 47 -1.13 -10.72 -13.86
CA LEU A 47 -2.19 -9.86 -13.31
C LEU A 47 -1.62 -8.50 -12.84
N GLY A 48 -0.99 -7.76 -13.76
CA GLY A 48 -0.13 -6.61 -13.46
C GLY A 48 -0.80 -5.49 -12.67
N ILE A 49 -2.05 -5.13 -12.99
CA ILE A 49 -2.81 -4.11 -12.23
C ILE A 49 -3.06 -4.57 -10.79
N GLY A 50 -3.55 -5.81 -10.61
CA GLY A 50 -3.81 -6.37 -9.29
C GLY A 50 -2.54 -6.53 -8.47
N ALA A 51 -1.46 -7.01 -9.08
CA ALA A 51 -0.14 -7.10 -8.47
C ALA A 51 0.35 -5.72 -8.02
N ALA A 52 0.31 -4.70 -8.88
CA ALA A 52 0.76 -3.36 -8.55
C ALA A 52 -0.05 -2.72 -7.42
N ILE A 53 -1.37 -2.90 -7.39
CA ILE A 53 -2.23 -2.44 -6.28
C ILE A 53 -1.79 -3.06 -4.96
N LEU A 54 -1.57 -4.38 -4.92
CA LEU A 54 -1.15 -5.09 -3.71
C LEU A 54 0.24 -4.66 -3.25
N LEU A 55 1.20 -4.55 -4.18
CA LEU A 55 2.56 -4.06 -3.88
C LEU A 55 2.53 -2.63 -3.33
N PHE A 56 1.76 -1.74 -3.95
CA PHE A 56 1.59 -0.39 -3.45
C PHE A 56 0.91 -0.33 -2.09
N SER A 57 -0.03 -1.22 -1.79
CA SER A 57 -0.65 -1.32 -0.47
C SER A 57 0.31 -1.84 0.60
N ILE A 58 1.22 -2.77 0.25
CA ILE A 58 2.31 -3.21 1.13
C ILE A 58 3.24 -2.05 1.44
N ILE A 59 3.71 -1.33 0.41
CA ILE A 59 4.58 -0.15 0.55
C ILE A 59 3.91 0.94 1.39
N ASP A 60 2.63 1.23 1.13
CA ASP A 60 1.85 2.23 1.87
C ASP A 60 1.72 1.84 3.36
N THR A 61 1.40 0.57 3.62
CA THR A 61 1.30 0.03 4.98
C THR A 61 2.64 0.16 5.70
N MET A 62 3.74 -0.30 5.10
CA MET A 62 5.08 -0.18 5.69
C MET A 62 5.44 1.28 6.01
N GLY A 63 5.17 2.21 5.10
CA GLY A 63 5.42 3.63 5.31
C GLY A 63 4.54 4.26 6.39
N SER A 64 3.27 3.84 6.49
CA SER A 64 2.34 4.32 7.50
C SER A 64 2.80 4.03 8.93
N MET A 65 3.55 2.94 9.13
CA MET A 65 4.10 2.55 10.43
C MET A 65 5.18 3.49 10.95
N PHE A 66 5.67 4.42 10.14
CA PHE A 66 6.63 5.43 10.58
C PHE A 66 6.02 6.83 10.63
N ARG A 67 4.71 6.95 10.38
CA ARG A 67 4.04 8.25 10.40
C ARG A 67 4.03 8.82 11.82
N GLY A 68 4.53 10.04 11.98
CA GLY A 68 4.59 10.73 13.26
C GLY A 68 5.77 10.32 14.16
N ASN A 69 6.56 9.32 13.75
CA ASN A 69 7.78 8.96 14.45
C ASN A 69 8.86 10.04 14.22
N LYS A 70 9.24 10.76 15.28
CA LYS A 70 10.22 11.86 15.22
C LYS A 70 11.66 11.39 15.06
N GLU A 71 11.93 10.14 15.41
CA GLU A 71 13.26 9.53 15.32
C GLU A 71 13.50 8.89 13.95
N PHE A 72 12.43 8.68 13.18
CA PHE A 72 12.50 8.14 11.84
C PHE A 72 12.44 9.24 10.78
N SER A 73 13.49 9.34 9.98
CA SER A 73 13.56 10.27 8.85
C SER A 73 14.23 9.62 7.66
N ILE A 74 13.86 10.08 6.47
CA ILE A 74 14.27 9.48 5.21
C ILE A 74 15.09 10.48 4.41
N PRO A 75 16.24 10.09 3.84
CA PRO A 75 17.01 10.95 2.96
C PRO A 75 16.25 11.20 1.64
N ILE A 76 15.90 12.45 1.39
CA ILE A 76 15.25 12.93 0.16
C ILE A 76 15.88 14.27 -0.21
N ASP A 77 16.41 14.39 -1.43
CA ASP A 77 17.02 15.63 -1.94
C ASP A 77 18.06 16.23 -0.96
N ARG A 78 18.92 15.36 -0.40
CA ARG A 78 19.98 15.69 0.59
C ARG A 78 19.46 16.20 1.94
N ARG A 79 18.18 16.02 2.25
CA ARG A 79 17.58 16.37 3.54
C ARG A 79 16.97 15.14 4.18
N ASN A 80 16.95 15.11 5.50
CA ASN A 80 16.21 14.11 6.26
C ASN A 80 14.77 14.59 6.43
N VAL A 81 13.83 13.83 5.87
CA VAL A 81 12.41 14.19 5.82
C VAL A 81 11.60 13.17 6.63
N PRO A 82 10.81 13.60 7.63
CA PRO A 82 9.92 12.70 8.36
C PRO A 82 8.67 12.36 7.54
N ILE A 83 8.00 11.27 7.89
CA ILE A 83 6.66 10.93 7.38
C ILE A 83 5.62 11.50 8.35
N THR A 84 4.84 12.50 7.93
CA THR A 84 3.84 13.18 8.78
C THR A 84 2.42 13.07 8.24
N LYS A 85 2.25 12.84 6.95
CA LYS A 85 0.94 12.70 6.28
C LYS A 85 0.85 11.46 5.41
N THR A 86 -0.38 11.05 5.08
CA THR A 86 -0.66 9.83 4.28
C THR A 86 0.07 9.81 2.93
N SER A 87 0.15 10.95 2.24
CA SER A 87 0.86 11.02 0.95
C SER A 87 2.37 10.82 1.05
N GLN A 88 2.95 10.86 2.25
CA GLN A 88 4.37 10.64 2.49
C GLN A 88 4.71 9.21 2.87
N HIS A 89 3.73 8.30 3.02
CA HIS A 89 4.04 6.90 3.31
C HIS A 89 5.00 6.31 2.26
N PHE A 90 4.85 6.70 1.00
CA PHE A 90 5.71 6.29 -0.11
C PHE A 90 7.15 6.78 0.01
N TYR A 91 7.46 7.72 0.89
CA TYR A 91 8.85 8.11 1.16
C TYR A 91 9.66 6.91 1.66
N ILE A 92 9.01 5.89 2.26
CA ILE A 92 9.65 4.63 2.66
C ILE A 92 10.49 3.98 1.56
N LEU A 93 10.18 4.25 0.28
CA LEU A 93 10.96 3.80 -0.87
C LEU A 93 12.43 4.27 -0.87
N ASN A 94 12.76 5.33 -0.12
CA ASN A 94 14.13 5.80 0.08
C ASN A 94 14.75 5.37 1.42
N SER A 95 13.99 4.69 2.29
CA SER A 95 14.49 4.22 3.57
C SER A 95 15.48 3.06 3.40
N ARG A 96 16.07 2.61 4.52
CA ARG A 96 16.94 1.41 4.56
C ARG A 96 16.29 0.13 4.02
N TYR A 97 14.96 0.07 3.91
CA TYR A 97 14.25 -1.10 3.41
C TYR A 97 14.30 -1.23 1.88
N PHE A 98 14.30 -0.09 1.17
CA PHE A 98 14.16 -0.06 -0.30
C PHE A 98 15.37 0.59 -0.98
N GLY A 99 15.94 1.66 -0.39
CA GLY A 99 17.19 2.27 -0.86
C GLY A 99 17.16 2.90 -2.25
N LEU A 100 15.98 3.32 -2.78
CA LEU A 100 15.88 3.77 -4.17
C LEU A 100 16.44 5.17 -4.45
N GLY A 101 16.62 6.01 -3.42
CA GLY A 101 17.21 7.34 -3.58
C GLY A 101 16.44 8.28 -4.52
N LEU A 102 15.13 8.11 -4.63
CA LEU A 102 14.25 8.89 -5.50
C LEU A 102 14.15 10.36 -5.04
N SER A 103 13.96 11.28 -5.99
CA SER A 103 13.69 12.67 -5.66
C SER A 103 12.32 12.83 -4.99
N LYS A 104 12.09 13.93 -4.26
CA LYS A 104 10.76 14.21 -3.70
C LYS A 104 9.69 14.26 -4.79
N VAL A 105 10.02 14.82 -5.95
CA VAL A 105 9.11 14.97 -7.08
C VAL A 105 8.67 13.61 -7.62
N ASP A 106 9.59 12.64 -7.69
CA ASP A 106 9.26 11.30 -8.19
C ASP A 106 8.46 10.51 -7.17
N LEU A 107 8.79 10.61 -5.88
CA LEU A 107 8.00 10.00 -4.80
C LEU A 107 6.55 10.52 -4.78
N ASP A 108 6.38 11.85 -4.86
CA ASP A 108 5.06 12.47 -4.90
C ASP A 108 4.27 12.03 -6.14
N LYS A 109 4.93 11.90 -7.30
CA LYS A 109 4.30 11.42 -8.54
C LYS A 109 3.89 9.95 -8.47
N ILE A 110 4.73 9.09 -7.92
CA ILE A 110 4.38 7.68 -7.73
C ILE A 110 3.10 7.59 -6.87
N TYR A 111 3.02 8.35 -5.79
CA TYR A 111 1.82 8.35 -4.95
C TYR A 111 0.59 8.95 -5.65
N GLN A 112 0.70 10.18 -6.16
CA GLN A 112 -0.44 10.96 -6.64
C GLN A 112 -0.90 10.54 -8.03
N SER A 113 0.04 10.22 -8.90
CA SER A 113 -0.22 9.98 -10.32
C SER A 113 -0.21 8.51 -10.67
N ILE A 114 0.27 7.60 -9.82
CA ILE A 114 0.27 6.17 -10.14
C ILE A 114 -0.57 5.40 -9.14
N ARG A 115 -0.16 5.37 -7.86
CA ARG A 115 -0.83 4.59 -6.82
C ARG A 115 -2.28 5.02 -6.64
N SER A 116 -2.54 6.31 -6.41
CA SER A 116 -3.88 6.79 -6.09
C SER A 116 -4.91 6.50 -7.21
N PRO A 117 -4.66 6.87 -8.48
CA PRO A 117 -5.57 6.53 -9.58
C PRO A 117 -5.73 5.02 -9.78
N LEU A 118 -4.65 4.25 -9.65
CA LEU A 118 -4.69 2.80 -9.84
C LEU A 118 -5.55 2.12 -8.77
N VAL A 119 -5.42 2.53 -7.50
CA VAL A 119 -6.17 1.93 -6.39
C VAL A 119 -7.63 2.39 -6.39
N HIS A 120 -7.90 3.69 -6.61
CA HIS A 120 -9.24 4.23 -6.49
C HIS A 120 -10.10 4.05 -7.75
N ASN A 121 -9.47 4.03 -8.92
CA ASN A 121 -10.19 4.02 -10.19
C ASN A 121 -9.83 2.83 -11.08
N SER A 122 -8.83 2.00 -10.72
CA SER A 122 -8.28 0.96 -11.60
C SER A 122 -7.76 1.51 -12.93
N ILE A 123 -7.28 2.76 -12.94
CA ILE A 123 -6.82 3.46 -14.14
C ILE A 123 -5.29 3.65 -14.08
N ILE A 124 -4.65 3.37 -15.21
CA ILE A 124 -3.27 3.82 -15.50
C ILE A 124 -3.38 5.15 -16.25
N PRO A 125 -2.93 6.28 -15.67
CA PRO A 125 -3.07 7.57 -16.33
C PRO A 125 -2.10 7.72 -17.50
N ALA A 126 -2.39 8.69 -18.37
CA ALA A 126 -1.52 9.04 -19.49
C ALA A 126 -0.09 9.37 -18.99
N GLY A 127 0.91 8.88 -19.72
CA GLY A 127 2.32 9.04 -19.33
C GLY A 127 2.79 8.05 -18.26
N VAL A 128 2.00 7.03 -17.93
CA VAL A 128 2.39 5.91 -17.06
C VAL A 128 2.25 4.59 -17.82
N LEU A 129 3.21 3.69 -17.64
CA LEU A 129 3.19 2.32 -18.16
C LEU A 129 3.39 1.34 -16.99
N LEU A 130 2.49 0.35 -16.88
CA LEU A 130 2.74 -0.85 -16.08
C LEU A 130 3.30 -1.92 -17.01
N ASP A 131 4.56 -2.24 -16.81
CA ASP A 131 5.29 -3.28 -17.54
C ASP A 131 5.54 -4.44 -16.56
N PRO A 132 5.33 -5.72 -16.93
CA PRO A 132 5.86 -6.82 -16.14
C PRO A 132 7.34 -6.61 -15.77
N GLY A 133 8.13 -6.10 -16.72
CA GLY A 133 9.56 -5.88 -16.57
C GLY A 133 10.36 -7.19 -16.57
N GLU A 134 11.67 -7.05 -16.61
CA GLU A 134 12.65 -8.12 -16.45
C GLU A 134 13.43 -7.87 -15.16
N ASP A 135 13.94 -8.93 -14.52
CA ASP A 135 14.53 -8.88 -13.16
C ASP A 135 15.65 -7.85 -13.00
N GLU A 136 16.40 -7.55 -14.06
CA GLU A 136 17.52 -6.60 -14.03
C GLU A 136 17.10 -5.12 -14.08
N ARG A 137 15.83 -4.83 -14.35
CA ARG A 137 15.34 -3.44 -14.47
C ARG A 137 15.07 -2.83 -13.10
N LEU A 138 15.25 -1.51 -12.99
CA LEU A 138 14.77 -0.76 -11.82
C LEU A 138 13.23 -0.85 -11.71
N PRO A 139 12.67 -0.91 -10.48
CA PRO A 139 11.22 -0.99 -10.27
C PRO A 139 10.48 0.25 -10.79
N PHE A 140 11.15 1.40 -10.79
CA PHE A 140 10.65 2.65 -11.36
C PHE A 140 11.67 3.18 -12.36
N ASN A 141 11.22 3.43 -13.58
CA ASN A 141 12.02 4.03 -14.64
C ASN A 141 11.31 5.25 -15.23
N ILE A 142 12.10 6.17 -15.78
CA ILE A 142 11.59 7.32 -16.53
C ILE A 142 12.20 7.26 -17.92
N SER A 143 11.36 7.20 -18.94
CA SER A 143 11.76 7.34 -20.34
C SER A 143 11.26 8.66 -20.89
N ILE A 144 11.89 9.16 -21.96
CA ILE A 144 11.44 10.34 -22.70
C ILE A 144 10.97 9.87 -24.07
N THR A 145 9.72 10.14 -24.41
CA THR A 145 9.16 9.81 -25.72
C THR A 145 9.73 10.71 -26.81
N THR A 146 9.55 10.32 -28.07
CA THR A 146 9.93 11.14 -29.24
C THR A 146 9.26 12.51 -29.27
N ALA A 147 8.11 12.67 -28.60
CA ALA A 147 7.41 13.94 -28.42
C ALA A 147 7.90 14.74 -27.19
N ASN A 148 9.04 14.38 -26.60
CA ASN A 148 9.62 14.97 -25.40
C ASN A 148 8.70 14.89 -24.16
N GLN A 149 7.86 13.87 -24.09
CA GLN A 149 7.01 13.62 -22.92
C GLN A 149 7.68 12.60 -22.01
N LYS A 150 7.59 12.81 -20.70
CA LYS A 150 8.08 11.84 -19.71
C LYS A 150 7.09 10.67 -19.60
N LEU A 151 7.60 9.46 -19.75
CA LEU A 151 6.89 8.21 -19.52
C LEU A 151 7.44 7.57 -18.24
N TYR A 152 6.58 7.44 -17.23
CA TYR A 152 6.88 6.73 -16.00
C TYR A 152 6.57 5.25 -16.18
N ILE A 153 7.56 4.39 -15.97
CA ILE A 153 7.42 2.94 -16.13
C ILE A 153 7.53 2.31 -14.74
N VAL A 154 6.51 1.55 -14.35
CA VAL A 154 6.53 0.70 -13.16
C VAL A 154 6.73 -0.73 -13.62
N ASN A 155 7.91 -1.29 -13.31
CA ASN A 155 8.24 -2.68 -13.60
C ASN A 155 7.74 -3.56 -12.44
N VAL A 156 6.68 -4.31 -12.66
CA VAL A 156 5.93 -5.02 -11.61
C VAL A 156 6.76 -6.15 -10.98
N ILE A 157 7.50 -6.92 -11.78
CA ILE A 157 8.34 -8.03 -11.28
C ILE A 157 9.53 -7.50 -10.46
N PRO A 158 10.32 -6.52 -10.94
CA PRO A 158 11.33 -5.87 -10.11
C PRO A 158 10.77 -5.23 -8.83
N LEU A 159 9.60 -4.58 -8.90
CA LEU A 159 8.95 -4.01 -7.71
C LEU A 159 8.56 -5.12 -6.72
N PHE A 160 8.08 -6.27 -7.21
CA PHE A 160 7.77 -7.43 -6.39
C PHE A 160 9.01 -7.96 -5.66
N HIS A 161 10.14 -8.16 -6.34
CA HIS A 161 11.38 -8.63 -5.72
C HIS A 161 11.94 -7.65 -4.69
N LEU A 162 11.93 -6.35 -5.02
CA LEU A 162 12.36 -5.32 -4.08
C LEU A 162 11.46 -5.28 -2.84
N THR A 163 10.14 -5.35 -3.05
CA THR A 163 9.16 -5.38 -1.95
C THR A 163 9.30 -6.63 -1.09
N SER A 164 9.64 -7.78 -1.67
CA SER A 164 9.91 -9.03 -0.92
C SER A 164 11.04 -8.85 0.09
N SER A 165 12.15 -8.26 -0.39
CA SER A 165 13.35 -8.03 0.41
C SER A 165 13.08 -6.99 1.49
N ALA A 166 12.42 -5.89 1.12
CA ALA A 166 12.02 -4.82 2.03
C ALA A 166 11.06 -5.33 3.12
N LEU A 167 10.06 -6.12 2.75
CA LEU A 167 9.08 -6.70 3.68
C LEU A 167 9.75 -7.66 4.66
N SER A 168 10.64 -8.53 4.18
CA SER A 168 11.38 -9.46 5.02
C SER A 168 12.24 -8.72 6.07
N ALA A 169 12.96 -7.68 5.65
CA ALA A 169 13.75 -6.85 6.56
C ALA A 169 12.86 -6.10 7.58
N PHE A 170 11.75 -5.54 7.11
CA PHE A 170 10.76 -4.85 7.95
C PHE A 170 10.15 -5.79 9.00
N GLN A 171 9.78 -7.01 8.63
CA GLN A 171 9.25 -8.00 9.55
C GLN A 171 10.28 -8.47 10.58
N ASN A 172 11.55 -8.54 10.19
CA ASN A 172 12.63 -8.85 11.13
C ASN A 172 12.83 -7.71 12.15
N ASP A 173 12.90 -6.46 11.69
CA ASP A 173 12.96 -5.30 12.59
C ASP A 173 11.73 -5.22 13.51
N PHE A 174 10.57 -5.56 12.96
CA PHE A 174 9.32 -5.67 13.71
C PHE A 174 9.43 -6.67 14.85
N LYS A 175 9.83 -7.91 14.53
CA LYS A 175 9.97 -9.01 15.49
C LYS A 175 11.02 -8.70 16.58
N ASN A 176 12.05 -7.96 16.23
CA ASN A 176 13.14 -7.59 17.14
C ASN A 176 12.86 -6.30 17.93
N GLY A 177 11.66 -5.73 17.84
CA GLY A 177 11.26 -4.55 18.62
C GLY A 177 11.91 -3.24 18.16
N VAL A 178 12.50 -3.22 16.95
CA VAL A 178 13.06 -2.01 16.36
C VAL A 178 11.95 -1.07 15.89
N ILE A 179 10.78 -1.63 15.54
CA ILE A 179 9.57 -0.89 15.17
C ILE A 179 8.56 -1.00 16.31
N ASP A 180 8.25 0.13 16.93
CA ASP A 180 7.31 0.24 18.04
C ASP A 180 5.90 0.64 17.52
N LEU A 181 4.98 -0.32 17.45
CA LEU A 181 3.61 -0.09 16.95
C LEU A 181 2.82 0.89 17.79
N GLU A 182 2.99 0.86 19.11
CA GLU A 182 2.14 1.63 20.01
C GLU A 182 2.41 3.13 19.89
N LYS A 183 3.64 3.51 19.52
CA LYS A 183 4.00 4.88 19.14
C LYS A 183 3.66 5.25 17.70
N SER A 184 3.41 4.25 16.85
CA SER A 184 3.16 4.42 15.41
C SER A 184 1.68 4.51 15.05
N ILE A 185 0.80 4.01 15.93
CA ILE A 185 -0.64 4.15 15.80
C ILE A 185 -1.01 5.58 16.21
N ALA A 186 -1.27 6.43 15.22
CA ALA A 186 -2.00 7.66 15.46
C ALA A 186 -3.43 7.30 15.87
N TYR A 187 -3.70 7.25 17.17
CA TYR A 187 -5.08 7.22 17.66
C TYR A 187 -5.75 8.50 17.16
N GLN A 188 -6.60 8.39 16.15
CA GLN A 188 -7.60 9.44 15.93
C GLN A 188 -8.60 9.31 17.07
N GLU A 189 -8.76 10.37 17.86
CA GLU A 189 -9.97 10.51 18.67
C GLU A 189 -11.15 10.57 17.71
N ILE A 190 -11.78 9.41 17.47
CA ILE A 190 -13.02 9.35 16.72
C ILE A 190 -14.07 9.97 17.63
N MET A 191 -14.35 11.25 17.41
CA MET A 191 -15.50 11.93 17.99
C MET A 191 -16.77 11.30 17.42
N ARG A 192 -17.21 10.16 17.96
CA ARG A 192 -18.54 9.50 18.01
C ARG A 192 -19.61 9.80 16.92
N LYS A 193 -19.26 10.32 15.76
CA LYS A 193 -20.21 10.90 14.80
C LYS A 193 -20.47 10.03 13.57
N ASP A 194 -19.53 9.19 13.14
CA ASP A 194 -19.70 8.45 11.88
C ASP A 194 -19.61 6.94 12.08
N VAL A 195 -20.43 6.39 12.97
CA VAL A 195 -20.60 4.92 13.07
C VAL A 195 -21.91 4.54 12.37
N PRO A 196 -21.89 3.67 11.35
CA PRO A 196 -23.08 2.91 10.95
C PRO A 196 -23.43 1.99 12.13
N THR A 197 -24.49 2.34 12.88
CA THR A 197 -24.82 1.65 14.13
C THR A 197 -25.14 0.17 13.91
N LEU A 198 -24.50 -0.69 14.69
CA LEU A 198 -24.80 -2.11 14.82
C LEU A 198 -26.26 -2.32 15.25
N PHE A 199 -27.02 -3.15 14.55
CA PHE A 199 -28.32 -3.62 15.00
C PHE A 199 -28.15 -4.59 16.18
N MET A 200 -28.84 -4.36 17.29
CA MET A 200 -28.96 -5.36 18.35
C MET A 200 -30.40 -5.91 18.39
N ALA A 201 -30.52 -7.24 18.45
CA ALA A 201 -31.78 -7.89 18.74
C ALA A 201 -32.10 -7.71 20.22
N HIS A 202 -33.31 -7.23 20.54
CA HIS A 202 -33.82 -7.25 21.91
C HIS A 202 -34.45 -8.60 22.24
N GLU A 203 -34.54 -8.91 23.54
CA GLU A 203 -35.06 -10.18 24.07
C GLU A 203 -36.52 -10.46 23.65
N ASP A 204 -37.27 -9.45 23.22
CA ASP A 204 -38.64 -9.56 22.68
C ASP A 204 -38.71 -9.85 21.17
N GLY A 205 -37.55 -9.99 20.50
CA GLY A 205 -37.46 -10.21 19.06
C GLY A 205 -37.63 -8.95 18.20
N THR A 206 -37.75 -7.77 18.79
CA THR A 206 -37.80 -6.51 18.04
C THR A 206 -36.40 -5.93 17.81
N LEU A 207 -36.14 -5.45 16.59
CA LEU A 207 -34.96 -4.65 16.27
C LEU A 207 -35.28 -3.18 16.52
N ARG A 208 -34.51 -2.51 17.37
CA ARG A 208 -34.63 -1.06 17.59
C ARG A 208 -33.37 -0.36 17.11
N VAL A 209 -33.56 0.75 16.39
CA VAL A 209 -32.49 1.66 15.97
C VAL A 209 -32.50 2.83 16.93
N GLU A 210 -31.40 3.03 17.66
CA GLU A 210 -31.23 4.26 18.43
C GLU A 210 -30.57 5.31 17.51
N ILE A 211 -31.39 6.16 16.90
CA ILE A 211 -30.92 7.31 16.10
C ILE A 211 -30.77 8.50 17.05
N LYS A 212 -29.56 9.08 17.12
CA LYS A 212 -29.38 10.34 17.84
C LYS A 212 -29.80 11.52 16.95
N GLU A 213 -30.60 12.42 17.50
CA GLU A 213 -31.35 13.52 16.83
C GLU A 213 -30.56 14.46 15.92
N TRP A 214 -29.23 14.47 15.94
CA TRP A 214 -28.43 15.44 15.19
C TRP A 214 -28.19 15.04 13.72
N ILE A 215 -28.88 13.99 13.24
CA ILE A 215 -29.03 13.61 11.83
C ILE A 215 -30.31 14.19 11.21
N LEU A 216 -31.22 14.78 12.00
CA LEU A 216 -32.53 15.27 11.53
C LEU A 216 -32.60 16.80 11.30
N LYS A 217 -31.49 17.46 10.96
CA LYS A 217 -31.49 18.88 10.53
C LYS A 217 -30.70 19.09 9.25
#